data_AF-A0A6N9C5M9-F1
#
_entry.id   AF-A0A6N9C5M9-F1
#
_cell.length_a   1.000
_cell.length_b   1.000
_cell.length_c   1.000
_cell.angle_alpha   90.00
_cell.angle_beta   90.00
_cell.angle_gamma   90.00
#
_symmetry.space_group_name_H-M   'P 1'
#
loop_
_entity.id
_entity.type
_entity.pdbx_description
1 polymer ?
#
loop_
_entity_poly.entity_id
_entity_poly.type
_entity_poly.pdbx_seq_one_letter_code
_entity_poly.pdbx_strand_id
1 'polypeptide(L)'
;MLLAVALRNAGLHTLGLVGSMNRKRLLSVGDLEVIGVETHIATDDGSVGHHGFVTELLTQILETHDLQNPIIYACGPDGMLRVVTKIALEHRIPTQLAMENRMGCALGVCLGCVCKVRMPDDGFEYQRVCTEGPVFNAEEIIW
;
A
#
# COMPACT_ATOMS: atom_id res chain seq x y z
N MET A 1 -2.60 -10.75 -3.40
CA MET A 1 -3.49 -11.30 -4.46
C MET A 1 -4.97 -11.34 -4.07
N LEU A 2 -5.35 -11.80 -2.87
CA LEU A 2 -6.77 -11.92 -2.47
C LEU A 2 -7.58 -10.62 -2.61
N LEU A 3 -7.00 -9.47 -2.23
CA LEU A 3 -7.66 -8.17 -2.37
C LEU A 3 -7.98 -7.85 -3.84
N ALA A 4 -7.02 -8.06 -4.75
CA ALA A 4 -7.22 -7.84 -6.18
C ALA A 4 -8.38 -8.70 -6.73
N VAL A 5 -8.45 -9.98 -6.34
CA VAL A 5 -9.58 -10.87 -6.70
C VAL A 5 -10.90 -10.32 -6.17
N ALA A 6 -10.94 -9.90 -4.90
CA ALA A 6 -12.15 -9.38 -4.28
C ALA A 6 -12.66 -8.11 -5.00
N LEU A 7 -11.75 -7.17 -5.33
CA LEU A 7 -12.09 -5.94 -6.05
C LEU A 7 -12.61 -6.22 -7.46
N ARG A 8 -11.98 -7.15 -8.18
CA ARG A 8 -12.43 -7.56 -9.52
C ARG A 8 -13.76 -8.27 -9.50
N ASN A 9 -14.00 -9.16 -8.54
CA ASN A 9 -15.30 -9.81 -8.36
C ASN A 9 -16.42 -8.82 -7.99
N ALA A 10 -16.08 -7.72 -7.31
CA ALA A 10 -17.00 -6.62 -7.04
C ALA A 10 -17.25 -5.73 -8.27
N GLY A 11 -16.63 -6.02 -9.42
CA GLY A 11 -16.80 -5.27 -10.66
C GLY A 11 -16.05 -3.92 -10.67
N LEU A 12 -15.12 -3.70 -9.74
CA LEU A 12 -14.39 -2.45 -9.65
C LEU A 12 -13.27 -2.40 -10.70
N HIS A 13 -13.07 -1.20 -11.27
CA HIS A 13 -11.88 -0.90 -12.04
C HIS A 13 -10.68 -0.92 -11.09
N THR A 14 -9.65 -1.69 -11.40
CA THR A 14 -8.51 -1.93 -10.51
C THR A 14 -7.22 -1.81 -11.29
N LEU A 15 -6.35 -0.90 -10.82
CA LEU A 15 -4.99 -0.76 -11.29
C LEU A 15 -4.04 -1.38 -10.26
N GLY A 16 -3.12 -2.22 -10.72
CA GLY A 16 -2.07 -2.82 -9.90
C GLY A 16 -0.74 -2.13 -10.15
N LEU A 17 -0.15 -1.49 -9.14
CA LEU A 17 1.17 -0.89 -9.25
C LEU A 17 2.18 -1.78 -8.52
N VAL A 18 3.19 -2.29 -9.23
CA VAL A 18 4.17 -3.23 -8.69
C VAL A 18 5.58 -2.64 -8.78
N GLY A 19 6.20 -2.44 -7.61
CA GLY A 19 7.58 -1.96 -7.48
C GLY A 19 8.55 -3.09 -7.16
N SER A 20 9.77 -3.02 -7.69
CA SER A 20 10.87 -3.92 -7.34
C SER A 20 12.22 -3.27 -7.57
N MET A 21 13.27 -3.75 -6.90
CA MET A 21 14.64 -3.24 -7.13
C MET A 21 15.13 -3.47 -8.57
N ASN A 22 14.66 -4.55 -9.20
CA ASN A 22 14.96 -4.91 -10.59
C ASN A 22 14.01 -5.99 -11.12
N ARG A 23 14.09 -6.28 -12.42
CA ARG A 23 13.29 -7.30 -13.13
C ARG A 23 13.37 -8.68 -12.49
N LYS A 24 14.53 -9.10 -11.96
CA LYS A 24 14.71 -10.45 -11.39
C LYS A 24 13.98 -10.63 -10.04
N ARG A 25 13.68 -9.54 -9.35
CA ARG A 25 12.94 -9.56 -8.07
C ARG A 25 11.48 -9.14 -8.22
N LEU A 26 11.04 -8.87 -9.46
CA LEU A 26 9.67 -8.53 -9.74
C LEU A 26 8.80 -9.78 -9.58
N LEU A 27 7.75 -9.67 -8.76
CA LEU A 27 6.87 -10.78 -8.41
C LEU A 27 5.41 -10.39 -8.67
N SER A 28 4.55 -11.40 -8.79
CA SER A 28 3.09 -11.27 -8.80
C SER A 28 2.46 -10.50 -9.97
N VAL A 29 3.23 -9.99 -10.93
CA VAL A 29 2.71 -9.33 -12.14
C VAL A 29 1.83 -10.28 -12.95
N GLY A 30 2.33 -11.49 -13.25
CA GLY A 30 1.56 -12.49 -13.99
C GLY A 30 0.29 -12.92 -13.26
N ASP A 31 0.32 -12.99 -11.93
CA ASP A 31 -0.87 -13.32 -11.14
C ASP A 31 -1.93 -12.20 -11.23
N LEU A 32 -1.53 -10.92 -11.26
CA LEU A 32 -2.44 -9.79 -11.43
C LEU A 32 -3.05 -9.75 -12.83
N GLU A 33 -2.25 -10.04 -13.85
CA GLU A 33 -2.71 -10.15 -15.24
C GLU A 33 -3.76 -11.27 -15.40
N VAL A 34 -3.55 -12.44 -14.78
CA VAL A 34 -4.52 -13.55 -14.78
C VAL A 34 -5.85 -13.16 -14.11
N ILE A 35 -5.80 -12.31 -13.08
CA ILE A 35 -7.01 -11.78 -12.40
C ILE A 35 -7.68 -10.68 -13.24
N GLY A 36 -7.04 -10.22 -14.31
CA GLY A 36 -7.54 -9.14 -15.17
C GLY A 36 -7.39 -7.77 -14.52
N VAL A 37 -6.33 -7.57 -13.73
CA VAL A 37 -5.92 -6.27 -13.21
C VAL A 37 -4.93 -5.64 -14.19
N GLU A 38 -5.22 -4.41 -14.61
CA GLU A 38 -4.28 -3.62 -15.40
C GLU A 38 -3.06 -3.29 -14.53
N THR A 39 -1.88 -3.78 -14.93
CA THR A 39 -0.69 -3.76 -14.08
C THR A 39 0.37 -2.83 -14.64
N HIS A 40 0.85 -1.92 -13.80
CA HIS A 40 1.92 -0.97 -14.08
C HIS A 40 3.14 -1.31 -13.22
N ILE A 41 4.32 -1.29 -13.82
CA ILE A 41 5.56 -1.78 -13.19
C ILE A 41 6.54 -0.61 -13.02
N ALA A 42 7.21 -0.57 -11.87
CA ALA A 42 8.36 0.28 -11.63
C ALA A 42 9.55 -0.55 -11.14
N THR A 43 10.75 -0.26 -11.66
CA THR A 43 11.99 -0.83 -11.16
C THR A 43 13.02 0.24 -10.82
N ASP A 44 13.65 0.10 -9.65
CA ASP A 44 14.65 1.06 -9.15
C ASP A 44 15.82 1.22 -10.13
N ASP A 45 16.18 0.17 -10.86
CA ASP A 45 17.27 0.16 -11.86
C ASP A 45 16.80 0.38 -13.31
N GLY A 46 15.49 0.56 -13.54
CA GLY A 46 14.90 0.76 -14.87
C GLY A 46 14.94 -0.48 -15.77
N SER A 47 15.24 -1.66 -15.23
CA SER A 47 15.30 -2.90 -16.02
C SER A 47 13.95 -3.32 -16.64
N VAL A 48 12.81 -2.82 -16.14
CA VAL A 48 11.49 -2.95 -16.77
C VAL A 48 10.52 -1.89 -16.23
N GLY A 49 9.64 -1.38 -17.10
CA GLY A 49 8.62 -0.41 -16.71
C GLY A 49 9.21 0.97 -16.42
N HIS A 50 8.62 1.69 -15.46
CA HIS A 50 9.13 2.97 -14.98
C HIS A 50 10.49 2.79 -14.31
N HIS A 51 11.45 3.67 -14.60
CA HIS A 51 12.74 3.71 -13.90
C HIS A 51 12.62 4.62 -12.68
N GLY A 52 12.64 4.02 -11.49
CA GLY A 52 12.46 4.70 -10.22
C GLY A 52 11.48 3.96 -9.31
N PHE A 53 11.00 4.66 -8.29
CA PHE A 53 10.13 4.04 -7.28
C PHE A 53 8.68 3.93 -7.76
N VAL A 54 7.98 2.90 -7.26
CA VAL A 54 6.54 2.71 -7.52
C VAL A 54 5.68 3.89 -7.03
N THR A 55 6.17 4.67 -6.06
CA THR A 55 5.49 5.88 -5.58
C THR A 55 5.54 7.02 -6.59
N GLU A 56 6.59 7.11 -7.41
CA GLU A 56 6.65 8.08 -8.52
C GLU A 56 5.66 7.68 -9.61
N LEU A 57 5.60 6.37 -9.91
CA LEU A 57 4.60 5.82 -10.82
C LEU A 57 3.17 6.06 -10.30
N LEU A 58 2.93 5.93 -8.99
CA LEU A 58 1.65 6.28 -8.37
C LEU A 58 1.27 7.75 -8.64
N THR A 59 2.18 8.70 -8.40
CA THR A 59 1.95 10.11 -8.70
C THR A 59 1.61 10.31 -10.19
N GLN A 60 2.37 9.70 -11.09
CA GLN A 60 2.11 9.79 -12.53
C GLN A 60 0.72 9.24 -12.89
N ILE A 61 0.30 8.10 -12.33
CA ILE A 61 -1.03 7.53 -12.57
C ILE A 61 -2.12 8.48 -12.09
N LEU A 62 -1.99 9.05 -10.88
CA LEU A 62 -2.96 10.01 -10.34
C LEU A 62 -3.09 11.29 -11.17
N GLU A 63 -2.03 11.70 -11.87
CA GLU A 63 -2.04 12.90 -12.72
C GLU A 63 -2.53 12.63 -14.15
N THR A 64 -2.32 11.42 -14.67
CA THR A 64 -2.55 11.09 -16.08
C THR A 64 -3.84 10.32 -16.34
N HIS A 65 -4.34 9.59 -15.34
CA HIS A 65 -5.55 8.79 -15.47
C HIS A 65 -6.76 9.53 -14.90
N ASP A 66 -7.88 9.49 -15.62
CA ASP A 66 -9.16 9.98 -15.10
C ASP A 66 -9.75 8.95 -14.13
N LEU A 67 -9.35 9.04 -12.86
CA LEU A 67 -9.80 8.16 -11.79
C LEU A 67 -10.96 8.78 -11.03
N GLN A 68 -12.14 8.19 -11.15
CA GLN A 68 -13.31 8.61 -10.38
C GLN A 68 -13.28 7.99 -8.98
N ASN A 69 -13.21 8.83 -7.94
CA ASN A 69 -13.21 8.42 -6.53
C ASN A 69 -12.23 7.27 -6.21
N PRO A 70 -10.92 7.44 -6.49
CA PRO A 70 -9.95 6.39 -6.23
C PRO A 70 -9.86 6.06 -4.73
N ILE A 71 -9.48 4.82 -4.43
CA ILE A 71 -9.06 4.36 -3.10
C ILE A 71 -7.71 3.68 -3.28
N ILE A 72 -6.74 4.03 -2.43
CA ILE A 72 -5.41 3.42 -2.48
C ILE A 72 -5.33 2.30 -1.44
N TYR A 73 -4.83 1.15 -1.86
CA TYR A 73 -4.46 0.06 -0.98
C TYR A 73 -2.97 -0.20 -1.17
N ALA A 74 -2.18 -0.14 -0.11
CA ALA A 74 -0.74 -0.31 -0.19
C ALA A 74 -0.21 -1.31 0.84
N CYS A 75 0.75 -2.12 0.41
CA CYS A 75 1.54 -3.00 1.25
C CYS A 75 2.99 -2.94 0.77
N GLY A 76 3.95 -2.82 1.69
CA GLY A 76 5.36 -2.75 1.34
C GLY A 76 6.21 -2.16 2.47
N PRO A 77 7.48 -1.81 2.19
CA PRO A 77 8.38 -1.27 3.19
C PRO A 77 7.87 0.04 3.80
N ASP A 78 8.19 0.28 5.07
CA ASP A 78 7.80 1.48 5.83
C ASP A 78 8.08 2.79 5.07
N GLY A 79 9.28 2.92 4.50
CA GLY A 79 9.65 4.09 3.70
C GLY A 79 8.77 4.31 2.47
N MET A 80 8.31 3.23 1.82
CA MET A 80 7.37 3.31 0.71
C MET A 80 5.98 3.73 1.20
N LEU A 81 5.48 3.12 2.28
CA LEU A 81 4.15 3.42 2.83
C LEU A 81 4.07 4.85 3.38
N ARG A 82 5.15 5.40 3.92
CA ARG A 82 5.24 6.81 4.34
C ARG A 82 5.09 7.76 3.16
N VAL A 83 5.72 7.46 2.02
CA VAL A 83 5.59 8.26 0.79
C VAL A 83 4.19 8.12 0.20
N VAL A 84 3.62 6.91 0.16
CA VAL A 84 2.22 6.69 -0.25
C VAL A 84 1.27 7.49 0.63
N THR A 85 1.47 7.50 1.94
CA THR A 85 0.66 8.29 2.88
C THR A 85 0.72 9.78 2.56
N LYS A 86 1.92 10.30 2.29
CA LYS A 86 2.09 11.70 1.91
C LYS A 86 1.31 12.02 0.63
N ILE A 87 1.47 11.22 -0.42
CA ILE A 87 0.76 11.39 -1.69
C ILE A 87 -0.77 11.33 -1.47
N ALA A 88 -1.23 10.32 -0.73
CA ALA A 88 -2.64 10.14 -0.41
C ALA A 88 -3.26 11.35 0.29
N LEU A 89 -2.57 11.92 1.29
CA LEU A 89 -3.05 13.09 2.03
C LEU A 89 -3.05 14.35 1.15
N GLU A 90 -2.01 14.55 0.32
CA GLU A 90 -1.93 15.68 -0.62
C GLU A 90 -3.10 15.64 -1.64
N HIS A 91 -3.44 14.46 -2.14
CA HIS A 91 -4.54 14.26 -3.08
C HIS A 91 -5.91 14.02 -2.40
N ARG A 92 -5.97 13.96 -1.07
CA ARG A 92 -7.17 13.65 -0.26
C ARG A 92 -7.85 12.34 -0.68
N ILE A 93 -7.05 11.30 -0.92
CA ILE A 93 -7.52 9.99 -1.36
C ILE A 93 -7.59 9.03 -0.16
N PRO A 94 -8.76 8.41 0.13
CA PRO A 94 -8.86 7.37 1.15
C PRO A 94 -7.85 6.26 0.89
N THR A 95 -7.06 5.93 1.92
CA THR A 95 -5.92 5.03 1.76
C THR A 95 -5.80 4.06 2.92
N GLN A 96 -5.73 2.78 2.60
CA GLN A 96 -5.51 1.70 3.54
C GLN A 96 -4.11 1.12 3.38
N LEU A 97 -3.40 0.98 4.50
CA LEU A 97 -2.03 0.51 4.55
C LEU A 97 -1.98 -0.81 5.31
N ALA A 98 -1.50 -1.86 4.66
CA ALA A 98 -1.13 -3.10 5.34
C ALA A 98 0.28 -2.93 5.91
N MET A 99 0.35 -2.70 7.23
CA MET A 99 1.58 -2.49 7.98
C MET A 99 2.23 -3.83 8.33
N GLU A 100 3.56 -3.84 8.35
CA GLU A 100 4.36 -4.98 8.80
C GLU A 100 5.30 -4.52 9.92
N ASN A 101 5.17 -5.12 11.11
CA ASN A 101 6.10 -4.91 12.22
C ASN A 101 6.68 -6.25 12.69
N ARG A 102 7.81 -6.20 13.39
CA ARG A 102 8.41 -7.40 13.99
C ARG A 102 7.45 -7.98 15.03
N MET A 103 6.97 -9.19 14.76
CA MET A 103 6.08 -9.92 15.66
C MET A 103 6.88 -10.91 16.50
N GLY A 104 6.66 -10.87 17.82
CA GLY A 104 7.12 -11.92 18.73
C GLY A 104 6.06 -13.01 18.87
N CYS A 105 4.94 -12.67 19.51
CA CYS A 105 3.87 -13.63 19.78
C CYS A 105 2.80 -13.76 18.68
N ALA A 106 2.52 -12.69 17.91
CA ALA A 106 1.40 -12.60 16.97
C ALA A 106 -0.01 -12.89 17.58
N LEU A 107 -0.14 -12.76 18.90
CA LEU A 107 -1.38 -13.01 19.65
C LEU A 107 -1.83 -11.80 20.48
N GLY A 108 -1.23 -10.62 20.23
CA GLY A 108 -1.56 -9.38 20.92
C GLY A 108 -0.97 -9.20 22.33
N VAL A 109 -0.27 -10.21 22.86
CA VAL A 109 0.21 -10.21 24.25
C VAL A 109 1.53 -9.44 24.43
N CYS A 110 2.50 -9.64 23.54
CA CYS A 110 3.88 -9.19 23.77
C CYS A 110 4.13 -7.71 23.47
N LEU A 111 3.16 -7.00 22.86
CA LEU A 111 3.25 -5.59 22.43
C LEU A 111 4.45 -5.26 21.52
N GLY A 112 5.10 -6.26 20.91
CA GLY A 112 6.31 -6.06 20.10
C GLY A 112 6.03 -5.47 18.71
N CYS A 113 4.81 -5.63 18.20
CA CYS A 113 4.43 -5.19 16.85
C CYS A 113 3.55 -3.93 16.88
N VAL A 114 3.79 -3.00 17.79
CA VAL A 114 2.97 -1.79 17.92
C VAL A 114 3.31 -0.72 16.89
N CYS A 115 2.28 -0.03 16.39
CA CYS A 115 2.34 1.19 15.60
C CYS A 115 1.71 2.33 16.41
N LYS A 116 2.17 3.55 16.19
CA LYS A 116 1.60 4.75 16.82
C LYS A 116 0.46 5.27 15.96
N VAL A 117 -0.74 5.35 16.53
CA VAL A 117 -1.98 5.71 15.83
C VAL A 117 -2.58 6.96 16.46
N ARG A 118 -2.97 7.93 15.65
CA ARG A 118 -3.63 9.18 16.07
C ARG A 118 -5.05 8.88 16.53
N MET A 119 -5.44 9.53 17.63
CA MET A 119 -6.79 9.45 18.18
C MET A 119 -7.60 10.71 17.86
N PRO A 120 -8.95 10.65 17.91
CA PRO A 120 -9.82 11.80 17.63
C PRO A 120 -9.65 13.00 18.57
N ASP A 121 -9.08 12.81 19.75
CA ASP A 121 -8.89 13.81 20.81
C ASP A 121 -7.51 14.49 20.78
N ASP A 122 -6.88 14.54 19.59
CA ASP A 122 -5.50 14.99 19.37
C ASP A 122 -4.41 14.16 20.11
N GLY A 123 -4.81 13.02 20.70
CA GLY A 123 -3.93 12.06 21.34
C GLY A 123 -3.32 11.03 20.38
N PHE A 124 -2.62 10.04 20.95
CA PHE A 124 -2.18 8.86 20.23
C PHE A 124 -2.27 7.60 21.11
N GLU A 125 -2.42 6.46 20.47
CA GLU A 125 -2.31 5.14 21.10
C GLU A 125 -1.28 4.26 20.38
N TYR A 126 -0.75 3.27 21.09
CA TYR A 126 0.03 2.20 20.49
C TYR A 126 -0.89 1.02 20.20
N GLN A 127 -1.16 0.77 18.92
CA GLN A 127 -1.99 -0.36 18.48
C GLN A 127 -1.11 -1.45 17.88
N ARG A 128 -1.45 -2.72 18.09
CA ARG A 128 -0.65 -3.87 17.64
C ARG A 128 -1.07 -4.25 16.23
N VAL A 129 -0.09 -4.35 15.34
CA VAL A 129 -0.30 -4.81 13.95
C VAL A 129 -0.93 -6.21 13.91
N CYS A 130 -0.61 -7.10 14.86
CA CYS A 130 -1.14 -8.47 14.85
C CYS A 130 -2.60 -8.62 15.32
N THR A 131 -3.19 -7.59 15.93
CA THR A 131 -4.52 -7.72 16.57
C THR A 131 -5.46 -6.60 16.18
N GLU A 132 -5.02 -5.34 16.30
CA GLU A 132 -5.78 -4.19 15.82
C GLU A 132 -5.57 -3.97 14.31
N GLY A 133 -4.39 -4.33 13.80
CA GLY A 133 -4.07 -4.30 12.38
C GLY A 133 -4.42 -5.61 11.64
N PRO A 134 -3.68 -5.94 10.55
CA PRO A 134 -2.51 -5.24 10.01
C PRO A 134 -2.87 -4.03 9.13
N VAL A 135 -4.16 -3.81 8.84
CA VAL A 135 -4.61 -2.75 7.94
C VAL A 135 -5.04 -1.53 8.74
N PHE A 136 -4.45 -0.38 8.45
CA PHE A 136 -4.75 0.90 9.09
C PHE A 136 -5.06 1.98 8.05
N ASN A 137 -5.80 3.02 8.44
CA ASN A 137 -5.98 4.18 7.57
C ASN A 137 -4.70 5.03 7.57
N ALA A 138 -4.29 5.51 6.40
CA ALA A 138 -3.04 6.25 6.24
C ALA A 138 -3.00 7.55 7.06
N GLU A 139 -4.14 8.21 7.24
CA GLU A 139 -4.26 9.46 8.01
C GLU A 139 -4.07 9.28 9.53
N GLU A 140 -4.28 8.06 10.03
CA GLU A 140 -4.17 7.74 11.45
C GLU A 140 -2.74 7.38 11.84
N ILE A 141 -1.92 6.88 10.91
CA ILE A 141 -0.56 6.43 11.22
C ILE A 141 0.38 7.61 11.51
N ILE A 142 1.10 7.49 12.63
CA ILE A 142 2.19 8.40 12.99
C ILE A 142 3.53 7.69 12.71
N TRP A 143 4.18 8.10 11.61
CA TRP A 143 5.49 7.63 11.14
C TRP A 143 6.66 8.11 11.99
#